data_AF-A0AAX3SVY3-F1
#
_entry.id   AF-A0AAX3SVY3-F1
#
_cell.length_a   1.000
_cell.length_b   1.000
_cell.length_c   1.000
_cell.angle_alpha   90.00
_cell.angle_beta   90.00
_cell.angle_gamma   90.00
#
_symmetry.space_group_name_H-M   'P 1'
#
loop_
_entity.id
_entity.type
_entity.pdbx_description
1 polymer ?
#
loop_
_entity_poly.entity_id
_entity_poly.type
_entity_poly.pdbx_seq_one_letter_code
_entity_poly.pdbx_strand_id
1 'polypeptide(L)'
;MNNIVQNVSFPFAIKGNDFKELSLKALKIKKWIDENGQELAEFIYRHRNQYNTTGYKDVHLKDIPSTLTKIDIVFKEPLEKIKSFKDDLNRIRTNIIIFINFLQ
;
A
#
# COMPACT_ATOMS: atom_id res chain seq x y z
N MET A 1 -40.31 -26.79 25.92
CA MET A 1 -39.18 -26.68 24.97
C MET A 1 -38.98 -25.21 24.66
N ASN A 2 -37.94 -24.61 25.24
CA ASN A 2 -37.62 -23.21 24.96
C ASN A 2 -36.89 -23.14 23.62
N ASN A 3 -37.57 -22.64 22.58
CA ASN A 3 -36.94 -22.29 21.31
C ASN A 3 -36.07 -21.05 21.53
N ILE A 4 -34.87 -21.25 22.09
CA ILE A 4 -33.85 -20.22 22.09
C ILE A 4 -33.34 -20.12 20.66
N VAL A 5 -33.88 -19.16 19.91
CA VAL A 5 -33.26 -18.72 18.66
C VAL A 5 -31.95 -18.06 19.07
N GLN A 6 -30.84 -18.81 19.00
CA GLN A 6 -29.52 -18.21 19.11
C GLN A 6 -29.36 -17.26 17.93
N ASN A 7 -29.44 -15.96 18.20
CA ASN A 7 -29.02 -14.93 17.25
C ASN A 7 -27.51 -15.08 17.08
N VAL A 8 -27.09 -15.94 16.14
CA VAL A 8 -25.71 -16.01 15.71
C VAL A 8 -25.45 -14.75 14.88
N SER A 9 -24.93 -13.71 15.53
CA SER A 9 -24.33 -12.58 14.82
C SER A 9 -23.05 -13.09 14.17
N PHE A 10 -23.13 -13.36 12.87
CA PHE A 10 -21.97 -13.83 12.11
C PHE A 10 -20.95 -12.69 11.97
N PRO A 11 -19.68 -12.89 12.36
CA PRO A 11 -18.68 -11.83 12.38
C PRO A 11 -18.06 -11.54 11.00
N PHE A 12 -18.74 -11.88 9.89
CA PHE A 12 -18.19 -11.66 8.55
C PHE A 12 -18.36 -10.18 8.18
N ALA A 13 -17.30 -9.41 8.39
CA ALA A 13 -17.26 -7.97 8.10
C ALA A 13 -17.08 -7.65 6.59
N ILE A 14 -17.24 -8.63 5.68
CA ILE A 14 -17.14 -8.39 4.24
C ILE A 14 -18.47 -7.84 3.74
N LYS A 15 -18.44 -6.62 3.23
CA LYS A 15 -19.58 -5.98 2.57
C LYS A 15 -19.37 -6.04 1.07
N GLY A 16 -20.45 -6.13 0.29
CA GLY A 16 -20.36 -6.05 -1.18
C GLY A 16 -19.62 -4.79 -1.68
N ASN A 17 -19.66 -3.71 -0.90
CA ASN A 17 -18.95 -2.47 -1.21
C ASN A 17 -17.43 -2.58 -1.04
N ASP A 18 -16.92 -3.53 -0.24
CA ASP A 18 -15.48 -3.68 0.03
C ASP A 18 -14.68 -3.92 -1.26
N PHE A 19 -15.20 -4.77 -2.15
CA PHE A 19 -14.55 -5.03 -3.44
C PHE A 19 -14.59 -3.81 -4.36
N LYS A 20 -15.69 -3.06 -4.36
CA LYS A 20 -15.83 -1.82 -5.14
C LYS A 20 -14.84 -0.76 -4.65
N GLU A 21 -14.73 -0.57 -3.33
CA GLU A 21 -13.77 0.35 -2.73
C GLU A 21 -12.33 -0.06 -3.04
N LEU A 22 -12.00 -1.35 -2.96
CA LEU A 22 -10.69 -1.88 -3.30
C LEU A 22 -10.34 -1.63 -4.78
N SER A 23 -11.28 -1.86 -5.71
CA SER A 23 -11.10 -1.55 -7.13
C SER A 23 -10.86 -0.07 -7.39
N LEU A 24 -11.58 0.83 -6.68
CA LEU A 24 -11.35 2.27 -6.78
C LEU A 24 -9.96 2.68 -6.28
N LYS A 25 -9.47 2.06 -5.20
CA LYS A 25 -8.09 2.27 -4.72
C LYS A 25 -7.06 1.79 -5.74
N ALA A 26 -7.26 0.61 -6.32
CA ALA A 26 -6.39 0.10 -7.38
C ALA A 26 -6.34 1.05 -8.60
N LEU A 27 -7.50 1.59 -9.01
CA LEU A 27 -7.57 2.54 -10.11
C LEU A 27 -6.79 3.83 -9.81
N LYS A 28 -6.89 4.36 -8.58
CA LYS A 28 -6.11 5.53 -8.14
C LYS A 28 -4.61 5.26 -8.15
N ILE A 29 -4.17 4.08 -7.71
CA ILE A 29 -2.76 3.68 -7.78
C ILE A 29 -2.30 3.60 -9.23
N LYS A 30 -3.07 2.94 -10.10
CA LYS A 30 -2.75 2.85 -11.52
C LYS A 30 -2.60 4.24 -12.15
N LYS A 31 -3.57 5.13 -11.91
CA LYS A 31 -3.52 6.50 -12.42
C LYS A 31 -2.26 7.24 -11.95
N TRP A 32 -1.91 7.13 -10.67
CA TRP A 32 -0.69 7.73 -10.14
C TRP A 32 0.57 7.18 -10.82
N ILE A 33 0.64 5.86 -11.05
CA ILE A 33 1.76 5.22 -11.76
C ILE A 33 1.84 5.69 -13.20
N ASP A 34 0.70 5.78 -13.90
CA ASP A 34 0.65 6.26 -15.28
C ASP A 34 1.12 7.72 -15.38
N GLU A 35 0.78 8.55 -14.39
CA GLU A 35 1.13 9.99 -14.37
C GLU A 35 2.58 10.25 -13.92
N ASN A 36 3.09 9.51 -12.93
CA ASN A 36 4.34 9.84 -12.22
C ASN A 36 5.42 8.76 -12.38
N GLY A 37 5.09 7.59 -12.94
CA GLY A 37 5.97 6.41 -12.94
C GLY A 37 7.28 6.63 -13.71
N GLN A 38 7.24 7.39 -14.81
CA GLN A 38 8.44 7.73 -15.56
C GLN A 38 9.37 8.65 -14.75
N GLU A 39 8.84 9.73 -14.18
CA GLU A 39 9.64 10.66 -13.37
C GLU A 39 10.27 9.96 -12.16
N LEU A 40 9.51 9.07 -11.51
CA LEU A 40 10.01 8.25 -10.40
C LEU A 40 11.17 7.35 -10.84
N ALA A 41 11.05 6.68 -12.00
CA ALA A 41 12.09 5.82 -12.54
C ALA A 41 13.38 6.61 -12.84
N GLU A 42 13.25 7.80 -13.44
CA GLU A 42 14.36 8.70 -13.72
C GLU A 42 15.02 9.23 -12.44
N PHE A 43 14.22 9.54 -11.40
CA PHE A 43 14.72 9.93 -10.08
C PHE A 43 15.57 8.82 -9.45
N ILE A 44 15.06 7.57 -9.44
CA ILE A 44 15.77 6.40 -8.93
C ILE A 44 17.06 6.16 -9.71
N TYR A 45 17.00 6.23 -11.04
CA TYR A 45 18.15 6.01 -11.90
C TYR A 45 19.27 7.03 -11.62
N ARG A 46 18.93 8.32 -11.53
CA ARG A 46 19.90 9.39 -11.21
C ARG A 46 20.56 9.17 -9.85
N HIS A 47 19.78 8.85 -8.82
CA HIS A 47 20.33 8.59 -7.47
C HIS A 47 21.22 7.35 -7.44
N ARG A 48 20.81 6.27 -8.12
CA ARG A 48 21.61 5.04 -8.22
C ARG A 48 22.93 5.30 -8.94
N ASN A 49 22.90 6.04 -10.05
CA ASN A 49 24.11 6.38 -10.78
C ASN A 49 25.03 7.26 -9.95
N GLN A 50 24.50 8.29 -9.28
CA GLN A 50 25.29 9.14 -8.39
C GLN A 50 25.97 8.32 -7.28
N TYR A 51 25.24 7.36 -6.70
CA TYR A 51 25.81 6.42 -5.74
C TYR A 51 26.92 5.55 -6.37
N ASN A 52 26.69 4.98 -7.55
CA ASN A 52 27.66 4.10 -8.19
C ASN A 52 28.94 4.82 -8.66
N THR A 53 28.85 6.07 -9.11
CA THR A 53 30.00 6.82 -9.64
C THR A 53 30.82 7.49 -8.55
N THR A 54 30.16 8.04 -7.53
CA THR A 54 30.85 8.79 -6.47
C THR A 54 30.96 8.01 -5.18
N GLY A 55 30.17 6.95 -4.98
CA GLY A 55 30.03 6.30 -3.66
C GLY A 55 29.50 7.25 -2.58
N TYR A 56 28.86 8.36 -2.99
CA TYR A 56 28.64 9.54 -2.14
C TYR A 56 29.91 10.13 -1.50
N LYS A 57 31.12 9.87 -2.04
CA LYS A 57 32.40 10.29 -1.47
C LYS A 57 32.61 11.82 -1.39
N ASP A 58 31.74 12.61 -1.99
CA ASP A 58 31.72 14.08 -1.88
C ASP A 58 30.38 14.65 -1.38
N VAL A 59 29.49 13.80 -0.84
CA VAL A 59 28.30 14.28 -0.13
C VAL A 59 28.71 14.60 1.29
N HIS A 60 28.76 15.89 1.63
CA HIS A 60 29.05 16.28 3.00
C HIS A 60 27.95 15.77 3.93
N LEU A 61 28.32 15.39 5.16
CA LEU A 61 27.38 14.91 6.18
C LEU A 61 26.17 15.84 6.39
N LYS A 62 26.35 17.15 6.17
CA LYS A 62 25.28 18.17 6.23
C LYS A 62 24.23 18.05 5.12
N ASP A 63 24.56 17.41 3.99
CA ASP A 63 23.70 17.31 2.82
C ASP A 63 22.88 15.99 2.82
N ILE A 64 23.28 15.01 3.64
CA ILE A 64 22.59 13.72 3.83
C ILE A 64 21.14 13.91 4.30
N PRO A 65 20.83 14.75 5.32
CA PRO A 65 19.44 14.96 5.75
C PRO A 65 18.56 15.53 4.63
N SER A 66 19.09 16.45 3.82
CA SER A 66 18.34 17.07 2.72
C SER A 66 18.01 16.06 1.61
N THR A 67 18.91 15.10 1.36
CA THR A 67 18.74 14.04 0.37
C THR A 67 17.73 13.00 0.86
N LEU A 68 17.82 12.58 2.13
CA LEU A 68 16.84 11.69 2.76
C LEU A 68 15.44 12.30 2.77
N THR A 69 15.33 13.59 3.09
CA THR A 69 14.04 14.31 3.08
C THR A 69 13.42 14.33 1.68
N LYS A 70 14.21 14.51 0.62
CA LYS A 70 13.72 14.45 -0.77
C LYS A 70 13.23 13.06 -1.15
N ILE A 71 13.97 12.01 -0.76
CA ILE A 71 13.57 10.62 -0.98
C ILE A 71 12.25 10.35 -0.26
N ASP A 72 12.14 10.71 1.02
CA ASP A 72 10.90 10.53 1.78
C ASP A 72 9.72 11.23 1.10
N ILE A 73 9.88 12.46 0.63
CA ILE A 73 8.80 13.19 -0.07
C ILE A 73 8.36 12.47 -1.36
N VAL A 74 9.32 12.04 -2.19
CA VAL A 74 9.04 11.40 -3.49
C VAL A 74 8.35 10.05 -3.32
N PHE A 75 8.74 9.26 -2.32
CA PHE A 75 8.18 7.93 -2.11
C PHE A 75 6.98 7.87 -1.16
N LYS A 76 6.74 8.91 -0.36
CA LYS A 76 5.66 8.90 0.64
C LYS A 76 4.28 8.70 0.02
N GLU A 77 3.94 9.52 -0.98
CA GLU A 77 2.62 9.47 -1.60
C GLU A 77 2.28 8.09 -2.20
N PRO A 78 3.11 7.48 -3.08
CA PRO A 78 2.80 6.16 -3.63
C PRO A 78 2.76 5.09 -2.54
N LEU A 79 3.63 5.18 -1.54
CA LEU A 79 3.72 4.19 -0.46
C LEU A 79 2.49 4.24 0.45
N GLU A 80 1.96 5.42 0.74
CA GLU A 80 0.69 5.58 1.46
C GLU A 80 -0.50 4.98 0.68
N LYS A 81 -0.58 5.24 -0.63
CA LYS A 81 -1.65 4.66 -1.47
C LYS A 81 -1.57 3.13 -1.51
N ILE A 82 -0.37 2.58 -1.71
CA ILE A 82 -0.13 1.13 -1.74
C ILE A 82 -0.41 0.48 -0.39
N LYS A 83 0.01 1.10 0.71
CA LYS A 83 -0.24 0.60 2.07
C LYS A 83 -1.74 0.51 2.33
N SER A 84 -2.49 1.57 2.06
CA SER A 84 -3.95 1.58 2.25
C SER A 84 -4.67 0.49 1.43
N PHE A 85 -4.21 0.23 0.20
CA PHE A 85 -4.74 -0.85 -0.62
C PHE A 85 -4.42 -2.24 -0.04
N LYS A 86 -3.17 -2.45 0.41
CA LYS A 86 -2.74 -3.73 1.00
C LYS A 86 -3.49 -4.04 2.29
N ASP A 87 -3.69 -3.05 3.15
CA ASP A 87 -4.39 -3.24 4.42
C ASP A 87 -5.84 -3.71 4.20
N ASP A 88 -6.54 -3.10 3.24
CA ASP A 88 -7.91 -3.52 2.88
C ASP A 88 -7.95 -4.89 2.22
N LEU A 89 -7.03 -5.17 1.30
CA LEU A 89 -6.93 -6.49 0.65
C LEU A 89 -6.68 -7.58 1.70
N ASN A 90 -5.80 -7.33 2.66
CA ASN A 90 -5.52 -8.24 3.77
C ASN A 90 -6.75 -8.43 4.66
N ARG A 91 -7.46 -7.35 5.01
CA ARG A 91 -8.72 -7.44 5.75
C ARG A 91 -9.74 -8.33 5.04
N ILE A 92 -9.95 -8.11 3.74
CA ILE A 92 -10.89 -8.91 2.94
C ILE A 92 -10.45 -10.37 2.92
N ARG A 93 -9.17 -10.65 2.60
CA ARG A 93 -8.61 -12.00 2.57
C ARG A 93 -8.79 -12.73 3.91
N THR A 94 -8.44 -12.09 5.02
CA THR A 94 -8.58 -12.68 6.35
C THR A 94 -10.03 -13.06 6.64
N ASN A 95 -10.98 -12.18 6.33
CA ASN A 95 -12.40 -12.48 6.53
C ASN A 95 -12.88 -13.64 5.63
N ILE A 96 -12.38 -13.76 4.39
CA ILE A 96 -12.70 -14.88 3.50
C ILE A 96 -12.21 -16.20 4.10
N ILE A 97 -10.98 -16.22 4.62
CA ILE A 97 -10.40 -17.40 5.26
C ILE A 97 -11.24 -17.82 6.48
N ILE A 98 -11.62 -16.86 7.33
CA ILE A 98 -12.48 -17.13 8.50
C ILE A 98 -13.83 -17.72 8.06
N PHE A 99 -14.42 -17.20 6.97
CA PHE A 99 -15.68 -17.73 6.42
C PHE A 99 -15.54 -19.16 5.91
N ILE A 100 -14.48 -19.46 5.15
CA ILE A 100 -14.22 -20.81 4.66
C ILE A 100 -14.07 -21.79 5.82
N ASN A 101 -13.26 -21.43 6.84
CA ASN A 101 -13.05 -22.28 8.01
C ASN A 101 -14.32 -22.50 8.83
N PHE A 102 -15.26 -21.54 8.82
CA PHE A 102 -16.54 -21.70 9.51
C PHE A 102 -17.47 -22.70 8.80
N LEU A 103 -17.37 -22.84 7.48
CA LEU A 103 -18.21 -23.74 6.68
C LEU A 103 -17.72 -25.21 6.71
N GLN A 104 -16.52 -25.47 7.23
CA GLN A 104 -15.92 -26.80 7.34
C GLN A 104 -16.18 -27.40 8.72
#